data_AF-A0A6S7KSG0-F1
#
_entry.id   AF-A0A6S7KSG0-F1
#
_cell.length_a   1.000
_cell.length_b   1.000
_cell.length_c   1.000
_cell.angle_alpha   90.00
_cell.angle_beta   90.00
_cell.angle_gamma   90.00
#
_symmetry.space_group_name_H-M   'P 1'
#
loop_
_entity.id
_entity.type
_entity.pdbx_description
1 polymer ?
#
loop_
_entity_poly.entity_id
_entity_poly.type
_entity_poly.pdbx_seq_one_letter_code
_entity_poly.pdbx_strand_id
1 'polypeptide(L)'
;MFTQHNMMTSFLNDTWEGRFKPTPEIADLIPKNDEEAREMYLKTSDISNEVMKLINDESKNGQVLAITKNPDDCTLVKVENVELK
;
A
#
# COMPACT_ATOMS: atom_id res chain seq x y z
N MET A 1 -2.44 -15.43 6.21
CA MET A 1 -1.39 -14.45 5.87
C MET A 1 -1.66 -13.18 6.67
N PHE A 2 -0.94 -12.92 7.76
CA PHE A 2 -1.18 -11.75 8.65
C PHE A 2 0.11 -11.06 9.13
N THR A 3 1.28 -11.54 8.69
CA THR A 3 2.57 -11.17 9.28
C THR A 3 3.09 -9.80 8.84
N GLN A 4 2.81 -9.36 7.61
CA GLN A 4 3.31 -8.06 7.11
C GLN A 4 2.55 -6.85 7.68
N HIS A 5 1.23 -6.93 7.84
CA HIS A 5 0.46 -5.87 8.50
C HIS A 5 0.93 -5.68 9.95
N ASN A 6 1.29 -6.77 10.63
CA ASN A 6 1.73 -6.71 12.02
C ASN A 6 3.07 -5.98 12.18
N MET A 7 4.01 -6.13 11.23
CA MET A 7 5.33 -5.49 11.33
C MET A 7 5.30 -3.97 11.12
N MET A 8 4.57 -3.48 10.11
CA MET A 8 4.48 -2.04 9.86
C MET A 8 3.72 -1.32 10.99
N THR A 9 2.60 -1.89 11.44
CA THR A 9 1.83 -1.32 12.55
C THR A 9 2.65 -1.31 13.86
N SER A 10 3.40 -2.38 14.14
CA SER A 10 4.28 -2.42 15.32
C SER A 10 5.38 -1.36 15.25
N PHE A 11 6.00 -1.20 14.07
CA PHE A 11 7.04 -0.19 13.86
C PHE A 11 6.52 1.24 14.05
N LEU A 12 5.33 1.55 13.52
CA LEU A 12 4.69 2.86 13.69
C LEU A 12 4.36 3.13 15.16
N ASN A 13 3.78 2.16 15.86
CA ASN A 13 3.50 2.28 17.29
C ASN A 13 4.77 2.50 18.10
N ASP A 14 5.83 1.73 17.85
CA ASP A 14 7.11 1.91 18.54
C ASP A 14 7.73 3.27 18.28
N THR A 15 7.53 3.82 17.08
CA THR A 15 8.02 5.16 16.74
C THR A 15 7.20 6.26 17.43
N TRP A 16 5.87 6.18 17.41
CA TRP A 16 4.99 7.15 18.05
C TRP A 16 5.07 7.14 19.57
N GLU A 17 5.26 5.96 20.18
CA GLU A 17 5.52 5.82 21.61
C GLU A 17 6.95 6.23 22.00
N GLY A 18 7.80 6.58 21.03
CA GLY A 18 9.18 7.01 21.25
C GLY A 18 10.13 5.88 21.66
N ARG A 19 9.70 4.61 21.54
CA ARG A 19 10.52 3.41 21.77
C ARG A 19 11.57 3.21 20.68
N PHE A 20 11.27 3.69 19.47
CA PHE A 20 12.18 3.72 18.33
C PHE A 20 12.42 5.16 17.87
N LYS A 21 13.68 5.53 17.64
CA LYS A 21 14.03 6.82 17.06
C LYS A 21 14.47 6.62 15.61
N PRO A 22 13.68 7.06 14.63
CA PRO A 22 14.04 6.97 13.21
C PRO A 22 15.30 7.79 12.93
N THR A 23 16.10 7.36 11.96
CA THR A 23 17.16 8.21 11.42
C THR A 23 16.55 9.41 10.70
N PRO A 24 17.28 10.53 10.55
CA PRO A 24 16.75 11.72 9.89
C PRO A 24 16.21 11.45 8.48
N GLU A 25 16.80 10.48 7.76
CA GLU A 25 16.43 10.09 6.40
C GLU A 25 15.05 9.41 6.31
N ILE A 26 14.63 8.71 7.37
CA ILE A 26 13.32 8.02 7.44
C ILE A 26 12.32 8.76 8.32
N ALA A 27 12.74 9.74 9.11
CA ALA A 27 11.86 10.51 9.98
C ALA A 27 10.76 11.25 9.20
N ASP A 28 11.09 11.76 8.02
CA ASP A 28 10.13 12.45 7.13
C ASP A 28 9.17 11.49 6.42
N LEU A 29 9.50 10.19 6.37
CA LEU A 29 8.69 9.14 5.73
C LEU A 29 7.73 8.47 6.73
N ILE A 30 7.89 8.73 8.02
CA ILE A 30 7.03 8.15 9.04
C ILE A 30 5.78 9.02 9.18
N PRO A 31 4.58 8.45 8.99
CA PRO A 31 3.34 9.19 9.17
C PRO A 31 3.25 9.70 10.60
N LYS A 32 2.78 10.93 10.78
CA LYS A 32 2.73 11.61 12.09
C LYS A 32 1.52 11.20 12.92
N ASN A 33 0.51 10.61 12.28
CA ASN A 33 -0.74 10.21 12.91
C ASN A 33 -1.41 9.05 12.15
N ASP A 34 -2.46 8.50 12.76
CA ASP A 34 -3.25 7.38 12.21
C ASP A 34 -3.88 7.68 10.85
N GLU A 35 -4.25 8.93 10.58
CA GLU A 35 -4.91 9.32 9.33
C GLU A 35 -3.91 9.31 8.16
N GLU A 36 -2.74 9.92 8.35
CA GLU A 36 -1.62 9.83 7.39
C GLU A 36 -1.20 8.37 7.17
N ALA A 37 -1.11 7.57 8.24
CA ALA A 37 -0.78 6.16 8.13
C ALA A 37 -1.83 5.41 7.29
N ARG A 38 -3.13 5.72 7.48
CA ARG A 38 -4.24 5.14 6.70
C ARG A 38 -4.20 5.49 5.22
N GLU A 39 -3.67 6.64 4.86
CA GLU A 39 -3.52 7.06 3.47
C GLU A 39 -2.38 6.33 2.74
N MET A 40 -1.36 5.86 3.46
CA MET A 40 -0.28 5.05 2.89
C MET A 40 -0.70 3.62 2.53
N TYR A 41 -1.76 3.11 3.15
CA TYR A 41 -2.26 1.76 2.85
C TYR A 41 -3.17 1.75 1.61
N LEU A 42 -3.11 0.66 0.85
CA LEU A 42 -4.11 0.36 -0.18
C LEU A 42 -5.47 0.19 0.47
N LYS A 43 -6.43 1.01 0.07
CA LYS A 43 -7.82 0.85 0.51
C LYS A 43 -8.46 -0.28 -0.27
N THR A 44 -9.34 -1.05 0.36
CA THR A 44 -10.11 -2.11 -0.31
C THR A 44 -10.95 -1.56 -1.47
N SER A 45 -11.40 -0.32 -1.38
CA SER A 45 -12.08 0.40 -2.48
C SER A 45 -11.18 0.58 -3.70
N ASP A 46 -9.89 0.87 -3.51
CA ASP A 46 -8.94 1.08 -4.61
C ASP A 46 -8.77 -0.21 -5.41
N ILE A 47 -8.59 -1.33 -4.71
CA ILE A 47 -8.53 -2.67 -5.31
C ILE A 47 -9.84 -2.99 -6.05
N SER A 48 -10.98 -2.73 -5.40
CA SER A 48 -12.30 -3.02 -5.97
C SER A 48 -12.55 -2.23 -7.25
N ASN A 49 -12.17 -0.95 -7.30
CA ASN A 49 -12.32 -0.10 -8.48
C ASN A 49 -11.49 -0.62 -9.66
N GLU A 50 -10.24 -1.01 -9.43
CA GLU A 50 -9.38 -1.55 -10.48
C GLU A 50 -9.87 -2.92 -10.96
N VAL A 51 -10.35 -3.79 -10.06
CA VAL A 51 -10.95 -5.07 -10.44
C VAL A 51 -12.23 -4.87 -11.25
N MET A 52 -13.07 -3.89 -10.91
CA MET A 52 -14.30 -3.59 -11.65
C MET A 52 -14.01 -3.11 -13.08
N LYS A 53 -12.94 -2.34 -13.30
CA LYS A 53 -12.51 -1.95 -14.66
C LYS A 53 -12.20 -3.17 -15.51
N LEU A 54 -11.52 -4.17 -14.95
CA LEU A 54 -11.20 -5.41 -15.66
C LEU A 54 -12.39 -6.30 -15.97
N ILE A 55 -13.45 -6.24 -15.15
CA ILE A 55 -14.66 -7.01 -15.42
C ILE A 55 -15.44 -6.35 -16.57
N ASN A 56 -15.39 -5.02 -16.65
CA ASN A 56 -16.12 -4.22 -17.64
C ASN A 56 -15.41 -4.15 -19.00
N ASP A 57 -14.10 -3.97 -19.01
CA ASP A 57 -13.30 -4.20 -20.21
C ASP A 57 -13.24 -5.72 -20.42
N GLU A 58 -13.29 -6.22 -21.65
CA GLU A 58 -13.20 -7.66 -21.96
C GLU A 58 -11.79 -8.22 -21.64
N SER A 59 -11.41 -8.18 -20.36
CA SER A 59 -10.14 -8.63 -19.81
C SER A 59 -9.91 -10.07 -20.20
N LYS A 60 -8.68 -10.35 -20.63
CA LYS A 60 -8.33 -11.67 -21.14
C LYS A 60 -8.24 -12.62 -19.95
N ASN A 61 -8.92 -13.77 -20.07
CA ASN A 61 -8.79 -14.87 -19.11
C ASN A 61 -7.31 -15.18 -18.85
N GLY A 62 -6.91 -15.16 -17.59
CA GLY A 62 -5.54 -15.46 -17.16
C GLY A 62 -4.63 -14.26 -16.87
N GLN A 63 -5.11 -13.01 -16.95
CA GLN A 63 -4.35 -11.85 -16.48
C GLN A 63 -4.15 -11.88 -14.96
N VAL A 64 -2.89 -11.66 -14.54
CA VAL A 64 -2.52 -11.41 -13.14
C VAL A 64 -2.13 -9.94 -13.02
N LEU A 65 -2.72 -9.23 -12.06
CA LEU A 65 -2.40 -7.84 -11.80
C LEU A 65 -1.62 -7.66 -10.51
N ALA A 66 -0.55 -6.88 -10.59
CA ALA A 66 0.05 -6.24 -9.44
C ALA A 66 -0.59 -4.86 -9.25
N ILE A 67 -1.25 -4.65 -8.10
CA ILE A 67 -1.85 -3.37 -7.72
C ILE A 67 -1.05 -2.86 -6.51
N THR A 68 -0.39 -1.72 -6.66
CA THR A 68 0.46 -1.12 -5.62
C THR A 68 0.21 0.38 -5.53
N LYS A 69 0.36 1.00 -4.35
CA LYS A 69 0.43 2.46 -4.27
C LYS A 69 1.70 2.96 -4.97
N ASN A 70 1.60 4.09 -5.67
CA ASN A 70 2.77 4.73 -6.24
C ASN A 70 3.66 5.25 -5.09
N PRO A 71 4.95 4.83 -5.01
CA PRO A 71 5.85 5.26 -3.95
C PRO A 71 6.13 6.77 -3.96
N ASP A 72 6.02 7.44 -5.12
CA ASP A 72 6.26 8.87 -5.26
C ASP A 72 4.99 9.71 -5.04
N ASP A 73 3.80 9.10 -5.15
CA ASP A 73 2.50 9.75 -4.97
C ASP A 73 1.48 8.74 -4.40
N CYS A 74 1.29 8.78 -3.08
CA CYS A 74 0.40 7.86 -2.37
C CYS A 74 -1.10 8.07 -2.71
N THR A 75 -1.47 9.10 -3.47
CA THR A 75 -2.85 9.25 -3.97
C THR A 75 -3.11 8.36 -5.19
N LEU A 76 -2.05 7.98 -5.91
CA LEU A 76 -2.14 7.21 -7.14
C LEU A 76 -1.94 5.71 -6.90
N VAL A 77 -2.68 4.90 -7.67
CA VAL A 77 -2.57 3.44 -7.70
C VAL A 77 -1.90 3.05 -9.01
N LYS A 78 -0.83 2.26 -8.93
CA LYS A 78 -0.15 1.66 -10.06
C LYS A 78 -0.70 0.26 -10.28
N VAL A 79 -1.06 -0.05 -11.52
CA VAL A 79 -1.57 -1.36 -11.94
C VAL A 79 -0.71 -1.90 -13.07
N GLU A 80 -0.15 -3.08 -12.89
CA GLU A 80 0.72 -3.73 -13.88
C GLU A 80 0.28 -5.17 -14.15
N ASN A 81 0.36 -5.59 -15.42
CA ASN A 81 0.20 -6.99 -15.78
C ASN A 81 1.48 -7.75 -15.46
N VAL A 82 1.35 -8.81 -14.66
CA VAL A 82 2.46 -9.70 -14.33
C VAL A 82 2.37 -10.93 -15.23
N GLU A 83 3.37 -11.10 -16.10
CA GLU A 83 3.57 -12.37 -16.79
C GLU A 83 4.22 -13.36 -15.82
N LEU A 84 3.49 -14.42 -15.46
CA LEU A 84 4.05 -15.54 -14.72
C LEU A 84 4.91 -16.37 -15.70
N LYS A 85 6.24 -16.26 -15.58
CA LYS A 85 7.22 -17.07 -16.32
C LYS A 85 7.40 -18.46 -15.72
#